data_AF-A0A1B2DNM9-F1
#
_entry.id   AF-A0A1B2DNM9-F1
#
_cell.length_a   1.000
_cell.length_b   1.000
_cell.length_c   1.000
_cell.angle_alpha   90.00
_cell.angle_beta   90.00
_cell.angle_gamma   90.00
#
_symmetry.space_group_name_H-M   'P 1'
#
loop_
_entity.id
_entity.type
_entity.pdbx_description
1 polymer ?
#
loop_
_entity_poly.entity_id
_entity_poly.type
_entity_poly.pdbx_seq_one_letter_code
_entity_poly.pdbx_strand_id
1 'polypeptide(L)'
;MNYFNQMLGAVVILTVTTLLMLLAGCNNNNVPTETMPYNTDSSSTPTSTSLETPSHSPNPTQNGETKTFNHGGLKLEVTNVYEARTESMNDDGGNPREYSVFVCYPGARVTVLTADMSDSHFSADGKPHANWGVLLASGGRKDIVDDMNSFEVTPEILGIYNLESSMYVLKLEMYKNG
;
A
#
# COMPACT_ATOMS: atom_id res chain seq x y z
N MET A 1 -39.68 -22.32 17.32
CA MET A 1 -38.73 -21.56 18.16
C MET A 1 -37.33 -22.09 17.90
N ASN A 2 -36.47 -21.28 17.29
CA ASN A 2 -35.15 -21.65 16.80
C ASN A 2 -34.11 -21.63 17.93
N TYR A 3 -33.64 -22.82 18.33
CA TYR A 3 -32.53 -22.98 19.28
C TYR A 3 -31.16 -22.57 18.72
N PHE A 4 -31.07 -22.34 17.40
CA PHE A 4 -29.79 -22.02 16.73
C PHE A 4 -29.26 -20.61 17.04
N ASN A 5 -30.12 -19.64 17.35
CA ASN A 5 -29.69 -18.25 17.55
C ASN A 5 -29.12 -17.98 18.96
N GLN A 6 -29.29 -18.90 19.91
CA GLN A 6 -28.82 -18.70 21.29
C GLN A 6 -27.41 -19.24 21.54
N MET A 7 -26.92 -20.19 20.74
CA MET A 7 -25.55 -20.71 20.90
C MET A 7 -24.49 -19.82 20.24
N LEU A 8 -24.83 -19.06 19.20
CA LEU A 8 -23.87 -18.25 18.46
C LEU A 8 -23.45 -16.99 19.23
N GLY A 9 -24.37 -16.38 19.99
CA GLY A 9 -24.08 -15.20 20.81
C GLY A 9 -23.14 -15.46 21.99
N ALA A 10 -23.20 -16.66 22.58
CA ALA A 10 -22.35 -17.03 23.72
C ALA A 10 -20.87 -17.25 23.33
N VAL A 11 -20.62 -17.71 22.09
CA VAL A 11 -19.26 -17.97 21.59
C VAL A 11 -18.55 -16.68 21.17
N VAL A 12 -19.27 -15.70 20.61
CA VAL A 12 -18.68 -14.41 20.19
C VAL A 12 -18.31 -13.52 21.40
N ILE A 13 -19.02 -13.64 22.53
CA ILE A 13 -18.71 -12.86 23.75
C ILE A 13 -17.48 -13.42 24.49
N LEU A 14 -17.20 -14.72 24.38
CA LEU A 14 -16.11 -15.37 25.12
C LEU A 14 -14.72 -15.10 24.51
N THR A 15 -14.64 -14.78 23.21
CA THR A 15 -13.36 -14.52 22.52
C THR A 15 -12.88 -13.07 22.66
N VAL A 16 -13.76 -12.14 23.03
CA VAL A 16 -13.41 -10.70 23.19
C VAL A 16 -12.82 -10.39 24.57
N THR A 17 -13.11 -11.20 25.60
CA THR A 17 -12.68 -10.91 26.98
C THR A 17 -11.26 -11.37 27.32
N THR A 18 -10.64 -12.26 26.54
CA THR A 18 -9.29 -12.77 26.85
C THR A 18 -8.13 -11.91 26.32
N LEU A 19 -8.40 -10.92 25.47
CA LEU A 19 -7.34 -10.07 24.90
C LEU A 19 -7.00 -8.83 25.75
N LEU A 20 -7.75 -8.55 26.83
CA LEU A 20 -7.63 -7.28 27.57
C LEU A 20 -6.68 -7.26 28.80
N MET A 21 -5.90 -8.31 29.07
CA MET A 21 -5.11 -8.42 30.33
C MET A 21 -3.58 -8.45 30.20
N LEU A 22 -2.96 -7.88 29.14
CA LEU A 22 -1.50 -7.99 28.95
C LEU A 22 -0.69 -6.68 28.87
N LEU A 23 -1.19 -5.56 29.39
CA LEU A 23 -0.39 -4.32 29.47
C LEU A 23 -0.14 -3.87 30.91
N ALA A 24 0.75 -4.59 31.59
CA ALA A 24 1.45 -4.11 32.78
C ALA A 24 2.97 -4.27 32.55
N GLY A 25 3.58 -3.26 31.96
CA GLY A 25 5.03 -3.13 31.81
C GLY A 25 5.48 -1.80 32.40
N CYS A 26 6.07 -1.85 33.60
CA CYS A 26 6.70 -0.72 34.25
C CYS A 26 7.93 -0.27 33.45
N ASN A 27 8.13 1.05 33.29
CA ASN A 27 9.47 1.57 33.47
C ASN A 27 9.47 2.99 34.03
N ASN A 28 10.32 3.16 35.03
CA ASN A 28 10.47 4.33 35.86
C ASN A 28 11.67 5.15 35.40
N ASN A 29 11.56 6.47 35.63
CA ASN A 29 12.62 7.40 36.07
C ASN A 29 13.46 8.18 35.02
N ASN A 30 13.13 9.49 34.92
CA ASN A 30 13.93 10.75 35.01
C ASN A 30 15.23 10.90 34.17
N VAL A 31 15.65 12.06 33.65
CA VAL A 31 15.93 13.41 34.24
C VAL A 31 15.99 14.51 33.11
N PRO A 32 16.38 15.80 33.32
CA PRO A 32 15.51 16.98 33.40
C PRO A 32 15.64 18.02 32.25
N THR A 33 14.69 18.96 32.25
CA THR A 33 14.70 20.24 31.55
C THR A 33 15.72 21.22 32.16
N GLU A 34 16.56 21.84 31.33
CA GLU A 34 17.20 23.13 31.64
C GLU A 34 17.09 24.11 30.46
N THR A 35 17.11 25.39 30.81
CA THR A 35 16.64 26.54 30.03
C THR A 35 17.84 27.42 29.63
N MET A 36 17.97 27.76 28.33
CA MET A 36 18.47 29.01 27.68
C MET A 36 19.74 29.73 28.24
N PRO A 37 20.67 30.27 27.41
CA PRO A 37 20.37 31.45 26.59
C PRO A 37 21.12 31.63 25.24
N TYR A 38 20.63 32.63 24.52
CA TYR A 38 21.06 33.29 23.27
C TYR A 38 22.51 33.81 23.30
N ASN A 39 23.21 33.78 22.15
CA ASN A 39 24.04 34.89 21.68
C ASN A 39 24.36 34.85 20.18
N THR A 40 24.25 36.03 19.58
CA THR A 40 24.52 36.49 18.22
C THR A 40 26.03 36.55 17.93
N ASP A 41 26.49 36.23 16.71
CA ASP A 41 26.81 37.21 15.66
C ASP A 41 27.74 36.63 14.56
N SER A 42 27.66 37.26 13.39
CA SER A 42 28.60 37.26 12.25
C SER A 42 28.39 36.26 11.10
N SER A 43 27.58 36.74 10.14
CA SER A 43 27.99 37.05 8.76
C SER A 43 28.65 35.96 7.91
N SER A 44 27.90 35.46 6.91
CA SER A 44 28.27 35.45 5.47
C SER A 44 27.10 34.93 4.62
N THR A 45 26.59 35.74 3.69
CA THR A 45 25.77 35.34 2.53
C THR A 45 26.62 35.35 1.25
N PRO A 46 26.15 34.81 0.12
CA PRO A 46 25.28 33.65 -0.10
C PRO A 46 25.89 32.66 -1.12
N THR A 47 25.49 31.38 -1.11
CA THR A 47 25.59 30.54 -2.31
C THR A 47 24.34 29.71 -2.45
N SER A 48 23.51 30.06 -3.43
CA SER A 48 22.41 29.24 -3.92
C SER A 48 22.97 27.96 -4.52
N THR A 49 23.10 26.91 -3.71
CA THR A 49 23.25 25.55 -4.24
C THR A 49 21.86 25.09 -4.67
N SER A 50 21.56 25.27 -5.95
CA SER A 50 20.47 24.56 -6.60
C SER A 50 20.70 23.07 -6.37
N LEU A 51 19.84 22.44 -5.57
CA LEU A 51 19.76 20.99 -5.46
C LEU A 51 19.34 20.47 -6.84
N GLU A 52 20.30 20.07 -7.66
CA GLU A 52 20.04 19.22 -8.83
C GLU A 52 19.39 17.93 -8.30
N THR A 53 18.07 17.86 -8.46
CA THR A 53 17.38 16.58 -8.52
C THR A 53 18.00 15.83 -9.69
N PRO A 54 18.49 14.58 -9.52
CA PRO A 54 18.99 13.80 -10.64
C PRO A 54 17.86 13.64 -11.65
N SER A 55 17.92 14.39 -12.74
CA SER A 55 17.04 14.21 -13.88
C SER A 55 17.35 12.84 -14.47
N HIS A 56 16.57 11.83 -14.09
CA HIS A 56 16.50 10.57 -14.83
C HIS A 56 15.91 10.88 -16.20
N SER A 57 16.77 11.29 -17.13
CA SER A 57 16.45 11.28 -18.54
C SER A 57 16.18 9.82 -18.90
N PRO A 58 14.98 9.47 -19.42
CA PRO A 58 14.68 8.10 -19.81
C PRO A 58 15.71 7.69 -20.86
N ASN A 59 16.35 6.54 -20.64
CA ASN A 59 17.29 5.97 -21.59
C ASN A 59 16.48 5.62 -22.85
N PRO A 60 16.76 6.20 -24.03
CA PRO A 60 15.86 6.14 -25.20
C PRO A 60 15.69 4.75 -25.84
N THR A 61 16.20 3.68 -25.21
CA THR A 61 16.16 2.31 -25.71
C THR A 61 15.27 1.37 -24.88
N GLN A 62 14.68 1.83 -23.78
CA GLN A 62 13.73 1.02 -22.99
C GLN A 62 12.33 1.13 -23.60
N ASN A 63 11.88 0.07 -24.29
CA ASN A 63 10.55 -0.03 -24.88
C ASN A 63 9.74 -1.12 -24.17
N GLY A 64 9.11 -0.77 -23.05
CA GLY A 64 8.17 -1.65 -22.37
C GLY A 64 6.77 -1.62 -22.99
N GLU A 65 6.01 -2.68 -22.80
CA GLU A 65 4.63 -2.79 -23.27
C GLU A 65 3.64 -2.08 -22.33
N THR A 66 2.49 -1.67 -22.88
CA THR A 66 1.34 -1.34 -22.05
C THR A 66 0.50 -2.60 -21.83
N LYS A 67 0.25 -2.97 -20.58
CA LYS A 67 -0.55 -4.15 -20.22
C LYS A 67 -1.78 -3.77 -19.42
N THR A 68 -2.89 -4.44 -19.71
CA THR A 68 -4.08 -4.38 -18.87
C THR A 68 -4.06 -5.53 -17.86
N PHE A 69 -4.32 -5.21 -16.60
CA PHE A 69 -4.52 -6.18 -15.53
C PHE A 69 -6.00 -6.19 -15.12
N ASN A 70 -6.57 -7.37 -14.92
CA ASN A 70 -7.96 -7.55 -14.50
C ASN A 70 -8.03 -8.61 -13.39
N HIS A 71 -8.60 -8.27 -12.24
CA HIS A 71 -8.78 -9.22 -11.14
C HIS A 71 -9.95 -8.79 -10.25
N GLY A 72 -10.95 -9.65 -10.08
CA GLY A 72 -12.04 -9.42 -9.11
C GLY A 72 -12.78 -8.10 -9.26
N GLY A 73 -12.92 -7.56 -10.48
CA GLY A 73 -13.53 -6.25 -10.72
C GLY A 73 -12.53 -5.09 -10.82
N LEU A 74 -11.35 -5.21 -10.21
CA LEU A 74 -10.24 -4.27 -10.42
C LEU A 74 -9.73 -4.36 -11.86
N LYS A 75 -9.65 -3.23 -12.54
CA LYS A 75 -9.06 -3.11 -13.87
C LYS A 75 -8.05 -1.97 -13.92
N LEU A 76 -6.83 -2.31 -14.35
CA LEU A 76 -5.70 -1.39 -14.42
C LEU A 76 -5.09 -1.42 -15.81
N GLU A 77 -4.50 -0.30 -16.22
CA GLU A 77 -3.53 -0.22 -17.30
C GLU A 77 -2.16 0.14 -16.70
N VAL A 78 -1.12 -0.61 -17.05
CA VAL A 78 0.25 -0.37 -16.60
C VAL A 78 1.14 -0.18 -17.83
N THR A 79 1.80 0.97 -17.91
CA THR A 79 2.71 1.29 -19.03
C THR A 79 4.14 0.84 -18.74
N ASN A 80 4.93 0.72 -19.80
CA ASN A 80 6.37 0.44 -19.74
C ASN A 80 6.72 -0.85 -18.97
N VAL A 81 5.87 -1.88 -19.11
CA VAL A 81 6.06 -3.21 -18.54
C VAL A 81 7.09 -3.97 -19.38
N TYR A 82 8.18 -4.38 -18.75
CA TYR A 82 9.22 -5.22 -19.34
C TYR A 82 8.81 -6.70 -19.39
N GLU A 83 8.28 -7.20 -18.28
CA GLU A 83 7.94 -8.61 -18.11
C GLU A 83 6.65 -8.72 -17.30
N ALA A 84 5.79 -9.66 -17.67
CA ALA A 84 4.66 -10.08 -16.86
C ALA A 84 4.74 -11.58 -16.61
N ARG A 85 4.63 -11.98 -15.35
CA ARG A 85 4.61 -13.38 -14.92
C ARG A 85 3.57 -13.62 -13.84
N THR A 86 3.30 -14.88 -13.56
CA THR A 86 2.45 -15.30 -12.45
C THR A 86 3.33 -16.00 -11.41
N GLU A 87 3.14 -15.65 -10.15
CA GLU A 87 3.78 -16.30 -9.01
C GLU A 87 2.69 -16.83 -8.06
N SER A 88 3.09 -17.67 -7.10
CA SER A 88 2.18 -18.23 -6.11
C SER A 88 2.69 -17.99 -4.68
N MET A 89 1.78 -17.71 -3.77
CA MET A 89 2.03 -17.69 -2.32
C MET A 89 0.98 -18.54 -1.62
N ASN A 90 1.32 -19.11 -0.46
CA ASN A 90 0.30 -19.76 0.36
C ASN A 90 -0.41 -18.71 1.22
N ASP A 91 -1.74 -18.78 1.31
CA ASP A 91 -2.49 -18.04 2.32
C ASP A 91 -2.23 -18.60 3.73
N ASP A 92 -2.75 -17.93 4.75
CA ASP A 92 -2.61 -18.36 6.16
C ASP A 92 -3.17 -19.78 6.41
N GLY A 93 -4.06 -20.26 5.53
CA GLY A 93 -4.61 -21.61 5.54
C GLY A 93 -3.75 -22.64 4.78
N GLY A 94 -2.60 -22.24 4.24
CA GLY A 94 -1.71 -23.09 3.45
C GLY A 94 -2.16 -23.34 2.02
N ASN A 95 -3.19 -22.65 1.52
CA ASN A 95 -3.68 -22.85 0.16
C ASN A 95 -2.89 -21.98 -0.82
N PRO A 96 -2.44 -22.52 -1.96
CA PRO A 96 -1.74 -21.72 -2.96
C PRO A 96 -2.69 -20.70 -3.59
N ARG A 97 -2.20 -19.46 -3.69
CA ARG A 97 -2.85 -18.31 -4.31
C ARG A 97 -1.93 -17.73 -5.34
N GLU A 98 -2.42 -17.62 -6.56
CA GLU A 98 -1.69 -17.00 -7.65
C GLU A 98 -1.87 -15.48 -7.64
N TYR A 99 -0.80 -14.78 -8.02
CA TYR A 99 -0.80 -13.33 -8.22
C TYR A 99 0.09 -12.98 -9.41
N SER A 100 -0.21 -11.88 -10.09
CA SER A 100 0.62 -11.40 -11.19
C SER A 100 1.80 -10.59 -10.68
N VAL A 101 2.91 -10.61 -11.40
CA VAL A 101 4.07 -9.75 -11.18
C VAL A 101 4.40 -9.04 -12.47
N PHE A 102 4.39 -7.70 -12.45
CA PHE A 102 4.85 -6.87 -13.55
C PHE A 102 6.19 -6.25 -13.19
N VAL A 103 7.23 -6.60 -13.96
CA VAL A 103 8.52 -5.91 -13.92
C VAL A 103 8.43 -4.71 -14.85
N CYS A 104 8.68 -3.53 -14.32
CA CYS A 104 8.44 -2.25 -14.98
C CYS A 104 9.75 -1.50 -15.17
N TYR A 105 9.95 -0.91 -16.34
CA TYR A 105 11.03 0.05 -16.55
C TYR A 105 10.73 1.38 -15.84
N PRO A 106 11.75 2.21 -15.53
CA PRO A 106 11.56 3.55 -15.00
C PRO A 106 10.57 4.38 -15.82
N GLY A 107 9.74 5.18 -15.15
CA GLY A 107 8.68 5.97 -15.78
C GLY A 107 7.40 5.19 -16.12
N ALA A 108 7.31 3.90 -15.74
CA ALA A 108 6.06 3.16 -15.79
C ALA A 108 4.97 3.83 -14.95
N ARG A 109 3.73 3.82 -15.43
CA ARG A 109 2.57 4.41 -14.75
C ARG A 109 1.43 3.43 -14.68
N VAL A 110 0.69 3.49 -13.58
CA VAL A 110 -0.56 2.75 -13.38
C VAL A 110 -1.73 3.73 -13.53
N THR A 111 -2.67 3.36 -14.39
CA THR A 111 -3.97 4.03 -14.55
C THR A 111 -5.06 3.08 -14.09
N VAL A 112 -5.93 3.57 -13.21
CA VAL A 112 -7.10 2.82 -12.76
C VAL A 112 -8.21 3.02 -13.79
N LEU A 113 -8.67 1.92 -14.38
CA LEU A 113 -9.78 1.92 -15.33
C LEU A 113 -11.10 1.61 -14.62
N THR A 114 -11.06 0.77 -13.59
CA THR A 114 -12.19 0.46 -12.71
C THR A 114 -11.63 0.00 -11.37
N ALA A 115 -12.08 0.60 -10.27
CA ALA A 115 -11.64 0.27 -8.92
C ALA A 115 -12.55 -0.75 -8.23
N ASP A 116 -13.75 -1.02 -8.76
CA ASP A 116 -14.72 -1.93 -8.14
C ASP A 116 -14.91 -1.61 -6.65
N MET A 117 -15.35 -0.39 -6.36
CA MET A 117 -15.59 0.05 -4.99
C MET A 117 -16.81 -0.67 -4.40
N SER A 118 -16.81 -0.85 -3.08
CA SER A 118 -17.93 -1.50 -2.38
C SER A 118 -19.24 -0.73 -2.56
N ASP A 119 -20.35 -1.45 -2.49
CA ASP A 119 -21.67 -0.83 -2.58
C ASP A 119 -21.98 -0.05 -1.29
N SER A 120 -22.26 1.24 -1.48
CA SER A 120 -22.68 2.18 -0.44
C SER A 120 -23.84 1.68 0.44
N HIS A 121 -24.76 0.87 -0.09
CA HIS A 121 -25.91 0.34 0.63
C HIS A 121 -25.54 -0.59 1.79
N PHE A 122 -24.36 -1.23 1.72
CA PHE A 122 -23.87 -2.13 2.78
C PHE A 122 -22.89 -1.43 3.74
N SER A 123 -22.50 -0.19 3.46
CA SER A 123 -21.59 0.58 4.30
C SER A 123 -22.33 1.32 5.42
N ALA A 124 -21.71 1.40 6.60
CA ALA A 124 -22.32 2.09 7.75
C ALA A 124 -22.44 3.62 7.55
N ASP A 125 -21.58 4.20 6.71
CA ASP A 125 -21.56 5.64 6.40
C ASP A 125 -22.30 5.99 5.09
N GLY A 126 -22.91 4.99 4.44
CA GLY A 126 -23.64 5.17 3.19
C GLY A 126 -22.77 5.58 2.00
N LYS A 127 -21.48 5.23 2.01
CA LYS A 127 -20.51 5.57 0.96
C LYS A 127 -19.83 4.33 0.39
N PRO A 128 -19.46 4.35 -0.91
CA PRO A 128 -18.61 3.31 -1.45
C PRO A 128 -17.19 3.42 -0.85
N HIS A 129 -16.55 2.29 -0.58
CA HIS A 129 -15.18 2.21 -0.06
C HIS A 129 -14.28 1.47 -1.03
N ALA A 130 -12.98 1.79 -1.01
CA ALA A 130 -12.00 1.06 -1.79
C ALA A 130 -11.97 -0.42 -1.35
N ASN A 131 -11.97 -1.33 -2.33
CA ASN A 131 -11.71 -2.76 -2.10
C ASN A 131 -10.23 -3.10 -2.28
N TRP A 132 -9.46 -2.19 -2.88
CA TRP A 132 -8.05 -2.40 -3.23
C TRP A 132 -7.17 -1.27 -2.72
N GLY A 133 -5.91 -1.61 -2.44
CA GLY A 133 -4.91 -0.63 -2.02
C GLY A 133 -3.58 -0.88 -2.69
N VAL A 134 -2.80 0.19 -2.84
CA VAL A 134 -1.38 0.15 -3.13
C VAL A 134 -0.64 0.02 -1.80
N LEU A 135 0.14 -1.05 -1.63
CA LEU A 135 1.02 -1.21 -0.48
C LEU A 135 2.34 -0.48 -0.73
N LEU A 136 2.73 0.35 0.24
CA LEU A 136 4.00 1.07 0.22
C LEU A 136 5.07 0.34 1.03
N ALA A 137 6.34 0.49 0.65
CA ALA A 137 7.48 -0.07 1.36
C ALA A 137 7.60 0.42 2.81
N SER A 138 7.06 1.60 3.10
CA SER A 138 6.92 2.14 4.46
C SER A 138 5.91 1.39 5.34
N GLY A 139 5.17 0.43 4.78
CA GLY A 139 3.99 -0.19 5.40
C GLY A 139 2.72 0.66 5.29
N GLY A 140 2.83 1.86 4.69
CA GLY A 140 1.69 2.71 4.38
C GLY A 140 0.82 2.14 3.27
N ARG A 141 -0.35 2.73 3.12
CA ARG A 141 -1.36 2.33 2.13
C ARG A 141 -1.89 3.54 1.40
N LYS A 142 -2.15 3.38 0.10
CA LYS A 142 -2.96 4.31 -0.68
C LYS A 142 -4.16 3.58 -1.26
N ASP A 143 -5.35 4.09 -0.98
CA ASP A 143 -6.60 3.50 -1.48
C ASP A 143 -6.71 3.67 -2.99
N ILE A 144 -7.23 2.63 -3.66
CA ILE A 144 -7.55 2.66 -5.08
C ILE A 144 -9.05 2.94 -5.21
N VAL A 145 -9.38 4.08 -5.80
CA VAL A 145 -10.76 4.54 -6.03
C VAL A 145 -10.95 4.85 -7.51
N ASP A 146 -12.22 4.86 -7.96
CA ASP A 146 -12.54 5.26 -9.32
C ASP A 146 -12.10 6.71 -9.59
N ASP A 147 -11.78 6.99 -10.85
CA ASP A 147 -11.36 8.30 -11.35
C ASP A 147 -10.11 8.90 -10.66
N MET A 148 -9.34 8.10 -9.93
CA MET A 148 -8.09 8.58 -9.34
C MET A 148 -7.03 8.89 -10.41
N ASN A 149 -6.19 9.90 -10.14
CA ASN A 149 -5.06 10.20 -11.00
C ASN A 149 -4.11 9.01 -11.11
N SER A 150 -3.61 8.77 -12.32
CA SER A 150 -2.55 7.79 -12.56
C SER A 150 -1.29 8.12 -11.78
N PHE A 151 -0.61 7.09 -11.30
CA PHE A 151 0.58 7.22 -10.47
C PHE A 151 1.75 6.47 -11.07
N GLU A 152 2.95 6.97 -10.80
CA GLU A 152 4.19 6.35 -11.25
C GLU A 152 4.51 5.11 -10.41
N VAL A 153 5.01 4.06 -11.05
CA VAL A 153 5.60 2.91 -10.38
C VAL A 153 6.98 3.31 -9.87
N THR A 154 7.15 3.29 -8.55
CA THR A 154 8.39 3.66 -7.88
C THR A 154 8.85 2.51 -6.98
N PRO A 155 10.12 2.50 -6.53
CA PRO A 155 10.61 1.51 -5.57
C PRO A 155 9.84 1.47 -4.25
N GLU A 156 9.12 2.55 -3.91
CA GLU A 156 8.28 2.63 -2.71
C GLU A 156 6.97 1.87 -2.85
N ILE A 157 6.58 1.45 -4.06
CA ILE A 157 5.37 0.67 -4.29
C ILE A 157 5.74 -0.81 -4.36
N LEU A 158 5.16 -1.61 -3.46
CA LEU A 158 5.38 -3.07 -3.43
C LEU A 158 4.38 -3.81 -4.32
N GLY A 159 3.15 -3.32 -4.38
CA GLY A 159 2.10 -3.94 -5.19
C GLY A 159 0.71 -3.50 -4.78
N ILE A 160 -0.26 -4.19 -5.35
CA ILE A 160 -1.69 -3.96 -5.17
C ILE A 160 -2.30 -5.20 -4.55
N TYR A 161 -3.13 -4.96 -3.54
CA TYR A 161 -3.70 -5.99 -2.70
C TYR A 161 -5.17 -5.70 -2.38
N ASN A 162 -5.92 -6.75 -2.08
CA ASN A 162 -7.29 -6.65 -1.62
C ASN A 162 -7.31 -6.23 -0.14
N LEU A 163 -8.08 -5.20 0.21
CA LEU A 163 -8.07 -4.61 1.56
C LEU A 163 -8.73 -5.49 2.61
N GLU A 164 -9.71 -6.32 2.23
CA GLU A 164 -10.41 -7.22 3.15
C GLU A 164 -9.54 -8.43 3.50
N SER A 165 -8.94 -9.07 2.50
CA SER A 165 -8.13 -10.28 2.68
C SER A 165 -6.65 -10.02 2.93
N SER A 166 -6.17 -8.79 2.74
CA SER A 166 -4.75 -8.42 2.79
C SER A 166 -3.85 -9.20 1.82
N MET A 167 -4.43 -9.76 0.74
CA MET A 167 -3.73 -10.60 -0.24
C MET A 167 -3.33 -9.81 -1.49
N TYR A 168 -2.10 -10.01 -1.94
CA TYR A 168 -1.64 -9.44 -3.22
C TYR A 168 -2.39 -10.05 -4.40
N VAL A 169 -2.67 -9.20 -5.38
CA VAL A 169 -3.20 -9.61 -6.69
C VAL A 169 -2.26 -9.20 -7.83
N LEU A 170 -1.50 -8.12 -7.63
CA LEU A 170 -0.48 -7.65 -8.56
C LEU A 170 0.73 -7.12 -7.77
N LYS A 171 1.92 -7.67 -8.00
CA LYS A 171 3.19 -7.13 -7.53
C LYS A 171 3.80 -6.25 -8.61
N LEU A 172 4.38 -5.13 -8.21
CA LEU A 172 5.08 -4.21 -9.10
C LEU A 172 6.56 -4.20 -8.74
N GLU A 173 7.41 -4.57 -9.69
CA GLU A 173 8.86 -4.61 -9.49
C GLU A 173 9.54 -3.63 -10.44
N MET A 174 10.56 -2.94 -9.95
CA MET A 174 11.40 -2.12 -10.81
C MET A 174 12.42 -3.00 -11.52
N TYR A 175 12.58 -2.80 -12.83
CA TYR A 175 13.64 -3.41 -13.61
C TYR A 175 15.01 -3.00 -13.02
N LYS A 176 15.87 -3.99 -12.79
CA LYS A 176 17.25 -3.78 -12.37
C LYS A 176 18.15 -4.18 -13.53
N ASN A 177 18.99 -3.25 -13.99
CA ASN A 177 20.05 -3.62 -14.93
C ASN A 177 20.99 -4.60 -14.20
N GLY A 178 21.12 -5.80 -14.77
CA GLY A 178 22.03 -6.85 -14.27
C GLY A 178 23.49 -6.54 -14.58
#